data_AF-A0A5E4J3W1-F1
#
_entry.id   AF-A0A5E4J3W1-F1
#
_cell.length_a   1.000
_cell.length_b   1.000
_cell.length_c   1.000
_cell.angle_alpha   90.00
_cell.angle_beta   90.00
_cell.angle_gamma   90.00
#
_symmetry.space_group_name_H-M   'P 1'
#
loop_
_entity.id
_entity.type
_entity.pdbx_description
1 polymer ?
#
loop_
_entity_poly.entity_id
_entity_poly.type
_entity_poly.pdbx_seq_one_letter_code
_entity_poly.pdbx_strand_id
1 'polypeptide(L)'
;MMNALQTISILLEGLVAVLGVMLAVNKKKYYGWCIALTFVLYVFYDLANLLALPISLDWLHLVFFVATVSILWSVWKVFQEA
;
A
#
# COMPACT_ATOMS: atom_id res chain seq x y z
N MET A 1 -18.39 -14.89 -2.57
CA MET A 1 -18.77 -14.53 -1.19
C MET A 1 -17.67 -13.61 -0.67
N MET A 2 -17.98 -12.37 -0.28
CA MET A 2 -16.97 -11.47 0.26
C MET A 2 -16.66 -11.94 1.68
N ASN A 3 -15.42 -12.41 1.91
CA ASN A 3 -15.02 -12.86 3.24
C ASN A 3 -14.84 -11.65 4.13
N ALA A 4 -15.40 -11.68 5.35
CA ALA A 4 -15.25 -10.58 6.32
C ALA A 4 -13.77 -10.15 6.50
N LEU A 5 -12.85 -11.11 6.38
CA LEU A 5 -11.41 -10.87 6.42
C LEU A 5 -10.92 -9.95 5.28
N GLN A 6 -11.42 -10.13 4.05
CA GLN A 6 -11.01 -9.32 2.90
C GLN A 6 -11.50 -7.87 3.05
N THR A 7 -12.73 -7.68 3.49
CA THR A 7 -13.26 -6.34 3.78
C THR A 7 -12.44 -5.62 4.86
N ILE A 8 -12.05 -6.33 5.91
CA ILE A 8 -11.22 -5.77 6.99
C ILE A 8 -9.82 -5.44 6.47
N SER A 9 -9.23 -6.29 5.60
CA SER A 9 -7.93 -6.02 4.97
C SER A 9 -7.94 -4.70 4.21
N ILE A 10 -8.92 -4.52 3.30
CA ILE A 10 -9.05 -3.30 2.50
C ILE A 10 -9.19 -2.05 3.38
N LEU A 11 -9.97 -2.14 4.46
CA LEU A 11 -10.12 -1.03 5.41
C LEU A 11 -8.82 -0.70 6.14
N LEU A 12 -8.08 -1.72 6.59
CA LEU A 12 -6.78 -1.53 7.24
C LEU A 12 -5.76 -0.94 6.27
N GLU A 13 -5.72 -1.41 5.03
CA GLU A 13 -4.83 -0.88 4.00
C GLU A 13 -5.15 0.59 3.70
N GLY A 14 -6.43 0.93 3.57
CA GLY A 14 -6.88 2.31 3.42
C GLY A 14 -6.47 3.19 4.60
N LEU A 15 -6.57 2.70 5.83
CA LEU A 15 -6.10 3.41 7.02
C LEU A 15 -4.60 3.65 7.00
N VAL A 16 -3.80 2.64 6.64
CA VAL A 16 -2.33 2.81 6.53
C VAL A 16 -1.97 3.78 5.41
N ALA A 17 -2.69 3.76 4.29
CA ALA A 17 -2.51 4.74 3.22
C ALA A 17 -2.74 6.17 3.71
N VAL A 18 -3.84 6.40 4.44
CA VAL A 18 -4.15 7.71 5.05
C VAL A 18 -3.06 8.12 6.05
N LEU A 19 -2.62 7.21 6.92
CA LEU A 19 -1.54 7.46 7.87
C LEU A 19 -0.22 7.80 7.17
N GLY A 20 0.10 7.12 6.06
CA GLY A 20 1.26 7.42 5.22
C GLY A 20 1.20 8.84 4.66
N VAL A 21 0.06 9.25 4.12
CA VAL A 21 -0.16 10.63 3.64
C VAL A 21 -0.04 11.63 4.78
N MET A 22 -0.66 11.37 5.93
CA MET A 22 -0.54 12.23 7.11
C MET A 22 0.90 12.37 7.58
N LEU A 23 1.69 11.30 7.53
CA LEU A 23 3.11 11.32 7.88
C LEU A 23 3.91 12.18 6.88
N ALA A 24 3.59 12.05 5.60
CA ALA A 24 4.22 12.83 4.55
C ALA A 24 3.91 14.32 4.66
N VAL A 25 2.64 14.67 4.87
CA VAL A 25 2.15 16.06 4.89
C VAL A 25 2.44 16.73 6.23
N ASN A 26 2.05 16.10 7.35
CA ASN A 26 2.10 16.73 8.67
C ASN A 26 3.50 16.66 9.31
N LYS A 27 4.25 15.58 9.07
CA LYS A 27 5.60 15.40 9.62
C LYS A 27 6.71 15.73 8.62
N LYS A 28 6.35 16.11 7.38
CA LYS A 28 7.29 16.38 6.25
C LYS A 28 8.27 15.23 6.00
N LYS A 29 7.82 14.00 6.27
CA LYS A 29 8.63 12.79 6.13
C LYS A 29 8.40 12.15 4.78
N TYR A 30 9.39 12.22 3.90
CA TYR A 30 9.27 11.73 2.52
C TYR A 30 8.91 10.24 2.42
N TYR A 31 9.31 9.41 3.39
CA TYR A 31 8.93 7.99 3.42
C TYR A 31 7.42 7.78 3.62
N GLY A 32 6.68 8.75 4.15
CA GLY A 32 5.22 8.69 4.23
C GLY A 32 4.55 8.55 2.87
N TRP A 33 5.10 9.17 1.83
CA TRP A 33 4.59 9.04 0.45
C TRP A 33 4.77 7.62 -0.09
N CYS A 34 5.90 6.99 0.21
CA CYS A 34 6.18 5.61 -0.21
C CYS A 34 5.31 4.60 0.54
N ILE A 35 5.04 4.82 1.83
CA ILE A 35 4.05 4.04 2.60
C ILE A 35 2.66 4.20 1.97
N ALA A 36 2.22 5.44 1.75
CA ALA A 36 0.91 5.72 1.16
C ALA A 36 0.76 5.05 -0.22
N LEU A 37 1.75 5.20 -1.10
CA LEU A 37 1.74 4.61 -2.42
C LEU A 37 1.63 3.08 -2.36
N THR A 38 2.40 2.42 -1.49
CA THR A 38 2.37 0.97 -1.31
C THR A 38 0.96 0.49 -0.95
N PHE A 39 0.33 1.12 0.05
CA PHE A 39 -0.97 0.69 0.54
C PHE A 39 -2.13 1.10 -0.39
N VAL A 40 -2.01 2.20 -1.13
CA VAL A 40 -2.96 2.55 -2.20
C VAL A 40 -2.92 1.49 -3.32
N LEU A 41 -1.74 0.99 -3.69
CA LEU A 41 -1.61 -0.09 -4.66
C LEU A 41 -2.27 -1.40 -4.17
N TYR A 42 -2.15 -1.72 -2.88
CA TYR A 42 -2.82 -2.89 -2.29
C TYR A 42 -4.33 -2.74 -2.31
N VAL A 43 -4.87 -1.60 -1.87
CA VAL A 43 -6.31 -1.31 -1.96
C VAL A 43 -6.80 -1.43 -3.40
N PHE A 44 -6.07 -0.86 -4.36
CA PHE A 44 -6.42 -0.95 -5.77
C PHE A 44 -6.43 -2.41 -6.27
N TYR A 45 -5.43 -3.20 -5.90
CA TYR A 45 -5.35 -4.62 -6.25
C TYR A 45 -6.51 -5.42 -5.66
N ASP A 46 -6.81 -5.22 -4.38
CA ASP A 46 -7.90 -5.93 -3.70
C ASP A 46 -9.26 -5.54 -4.28
N LEU A 47 -9.46 -4.27 -4.65
CA LEU A 47 -10.65 -3.83 -5.38
C LEU A 47 -10.72 -4.46 -6.77
N ALA A 48 -9.60 -4.52 -7.50
CA ALA A 48 -9.56 -5.11 -8.82
C ALA A 48 -9.87 -6.62 -8.79
N ASN A 49 -9.37 -7.32 -7.77
CA ASN A 49 -9.68 -8.72 -7.52
C ASN A 49 -11.16 -8.90 -7.15
N LEU A 50 -11.73 -7.98 -6.35
CA LEU A 50 -13.15 -7.97 -6.00
C LEU A 50 -14.05 -7.77 -7.23
N LEU A 51 -13.64 -6.88 -8.14
CA LEU A 51 -14.32 -6.63 -9.42
C LEU A 51 -14.01 -7.69 -10.50
N ALA A 52 -13.23 -8.73 -10.16
CA ALA A 52 -12.77 -9.78 -11.06
C ALA A 52 -12.16 -9.23 -12.36
N LEU A 53 -11.41 -8.14 -12.27
CA LEU A 53 -10.71 -7.56 -13.42
C LEU A 53 -9.63 -8.53 -13.92
N PRO A 54 -9.52 -8.73 -15.25
CA PRO A 54 -8.50 -9.61 -15.83
C PRO A 54 -7.12 -8.93 -15.80
N ILE A 55 -6.50 -8.85 -14.62
CA ILE A 55 -5.13 -8.39 -14.44
C ILE A 55 -4.17 -9.54 -14.77
N SER A 56 -3.19 -9.31 -15.64
CA SER A 56 -2.18 -10.32 -15.93
C SER A 56 -1.23 -10.53 -14.76
N LEU A 57 -0.75 -11.78 -14.60
CA LEU A 57 0.17 -12.14 -13.53
C LEU A 57 1.45 -11.28 -13.55
N ASP A 58 1.95 -10.94 -14.74
CA ASP A 58 3.15 -10.12 -14.92
C ASP A 58 2.95 -8.69 -14.38
N TRP A 59 1.78 -8.10 -14.63
CA TRP A 59 1.44 -6.78 -14.09
C TRP A 59 1.33 -6.81 -12.56
N LEU A 60 0.77 -7.89 -12.02
CA LEU A 60 0.69 -8.09 -10.58
C LEU A 60 2.09 -8.16 -9.94
N HIS A 61 3.00 -8.97 -10.51
CA HIS A 61 4.37 -9.07 -10.01
C HIS A 61 5.10 -7.73 -10.05
N LEU A 62 4.91 -6.94 -11.11
CA LEU A 62 5.53 -5.62 -11.24
C LEU A 62 5.00 -4.65 -10.19
N VAL A 63 3.68 -4.56 -10.01
CA VAL A 63 3.05 -3.71 -8.98
C VAL A 63 3.54 -4.12 -7.58
N PHE A 64 3.56 -5.42 -7.31
CA PHE A 64 4.00 -5.96 -6.02
C PHE A 64 5.48 -5.68 -5.75
N PHE A 65 6.33 -5.78 -6.78
CA PHE A 65 7.75 -5.44 -6.69
C PHE A 65 7.95 -3.96 -6.35
N VAL A 66 7.26 -3.05 -7.05
CA VAL A 66 7.32 -1.61 -6.79
C VAL A 66 6.83 -1.28 -5.37
N ALA A 67 5.74 -1.90 -4.93
CA ALA A 67 5.22 -1.77 -3.57
C ALA A 67 6.27 -2.25 -2.54
N THR A 68 6.90 -3.40 -2.78
CA THR A 68 7.92 -3.98 -1.89
C THR A 68 9.15 -3.09 -1.77
N VAL A 69 9.67 -2.57 -2.89
CA VAL A 69 10.82 -1.64 -2.88
C VAL A 69 10.46 -0.34 -2.16
N SER A 70 9.26 0.18 -2.38
CA SER A 70 8.78 1.42 -1.76
C SER A 70 8.68 1.30 -0.25
N ILE A 71 8.08 0.21 0.26
CA ILE A 71 7.95 0.00 1.71
C ILE A 71 9.30 -0.33 2.35
N LEU A 72 10.18 -1.08 1.67
CA LEU A 72 11.52 -1.36 2.16
C LEU A 72 12.34 -0.08 2.35
N TRP A 73 12.32 0.82 1.36
CA TRP A 73 12.98 2.12 1.47
C TRP A 73 12.39 2.97 2.59
N SER A 74 11.07 2.91 2.78
CA SER A 74 10.38 3.63 3.85
C SER A 74 10.81 3.13 5.22
N VAL A 75 10.81 1.81 5.44
CA VAL A 75 11.23 1.18 6.70
C VAL A 75 12.69 1.47 6.99
N TRP A 76 13.55 1.43 5.97
CA TRP A 76 14.96 1.80 6.12
C TRP A 76 15.12 3.24 6.59
N LYS A 77 14.35 4.18 6.02
CA LYS A 77 14.36 5.58 6.45
C LYS A 77 13.84 5.78 7.87
N VAL A 78 12.78 5.07 8.25
CA VAL A 78 12.29 5.06 9.63
C VAL A 78 13.37 4.56 10.59
N PHE A 79 14.07 3.47 10.24
CA PHE A 79 15.14 2.91 11.05
C PHE A 79 16.34 3.85 11.20
N GLN A 80 16.68 4.62 10.16
CA GLN A 80 17.73 5.63 10.23
C GLN A 80 17.36 6.85 11.10
N GLU A 81 16.08 7.11 11.31
CA GLU A 81 15.58 8.24 12.10
C GLU A 81 15.28 7.88 13.56
N ALA A 82 15.13 6.58 13.87
CA ALA A 82 14.89 6.05 15.21
C ALA A 82 16.18 6.00 16.04
#